data_AF-A0A0M3JFC1-F1
#
_entry.id   AF-A0A0M3JFC1-F1
#
_cell.length_a   1.000
_cell.length_b   1.000
_cell.length_c   1.000
_cell.angle_alpha   90.00
_cell.angle_beta   90.00
_cell.angle_gamma   90.00
#
_symmetry.space_group_name_H-M   'P 1'
#
loop_
_entity.id
_entity.type
_entity.pdbx_description
1 polymer ?
#
loop_
_entity_poly.entity_id
_entity_poly.type
_entity_poly.pdbx_seq_one_letter_code
_entity_poly.pdbx_strand_id
1 'polypeptide(L)'
;LQKLHPHMSVLVPLIVRAIGDSFYKVSAEALTVTLSLIRVLRPTHPSACMLDFTPFVSAIYGAVAEKLKAADIDQEVKEKAIMSTGLLIATFGDFLSDKLASCLPILLERLRNEMTRLVTVKALLTIVNSPLKINLSTILPDVLPLLAEFLRKNQRALKG
;
A
#
# COMPACT_ATOMS: atom_id res chain seq x y z
N LEU A 1 9.65 5.78 -18.44
CA LEU A 1 9.99 5.70 -17.00
C LEU A 1 11.36 5.06 -16.73
N GLN A 2 11.95 4.30 -17.67
CA GLN A 2 13.34 3.80 -17.56
C GLN A 2 14.42 4.90 -17.37
N LYS A 3 14.17 6.12 -17.85
CA LYS A 3 15.07 7.28 -17.67
C LYS A 3 15.19 7.75 -16.21
N LEU A 4 14.32 7.31 -15.30
CA LEU A 4 14.34 7.72 -13.88
C LEU A 4 15.22 6.84 -13.00
N HIS A 5 15.56 5.62 -13.45
CA HIS A 5 16.46 4.71 -12.73
C HIS A 5 17.74 5.38 -12.20
N PRO A 6 18.52 6.14 -12.99
CA PRO A 6 19.75 6.77 -12.49
C PRO A 6 19.51 7.82 -11.39
N HIS A 7 18.29 8.32 -11.24
CA HIS A 7 17.94 9.35 -10.24
C HIS A 7 17.28 8.77 -8.99
N MET A 8 17.04 7.45 -8.92
CA MET A 8 16.36 6.80 -7.78
C MET A 8 17.09 6.99 -6.45
N SER A 9 18.42 6.98 -6.47
CA SER A 9 19.27 7.21 -5.29
C SER A 9 19.08 8.59 -4.67
N VAL A 10 18.63 9.58 -5.46
CA VAL A 10 18.33 10.93 -4.99
C VAL A 10 16.84 11.08 -4.68
N LEU A 11 15.97 10.57 -5.55
CA LEU A 11 14.52 10.74 -5.43
C LEU A 11 13.94 9.99 -4.22
N VAL A 12 14.37 8.75 -3.98
CA VAL A 12 13.79 7.91 -2.92
C VAL A 12 13.99 8.51 -1.53
N PRO A 13 15.21 8.95 -1.12
CA PRO A 13 15.39 9.60 0.18
C PRO A 13 14.56 10.88 0.35
N LEU A 14 14.42 11.67 -0.72
CA LEU A 14 13.60 12.90 -0.69
C LEU A 14 12.12 12.58 -0.46
N ILE A 15 11.60 11.58 -1.17
CA ILE A 15 10.21 11.13 -1.04
C ILE A 15 9.97 10.53 0.35
N VAL A 16 10.86 9.66 0.82
CA VAL A 16 10.78 9.06 2.16
C VAL A 16 10.71 10.13 3.26
N ARG A 17 11.56 11.16 3.17
CA ARG A 17 11.50 12.30 4.08
C ARG A 17 10.20 13.08 3.97
N ALA A 18 9.70 13.31 2.76
CA ALA A 18 8.44 14.02 2.54
C ALA A 18 7.22 13.23 3.03
N ILE A 19 7.23 11.89 2.99
CA ILE A 19 6.21 11.06 3.64
C ILE A 19 6.21 11.36 5.14
N GLY A 20 7.39 11.44 5.76
CA GLY A 20 7.55 11.75 7.19
C GLY A 20 7.21 13.19 7.60
N ASP A 21 6.84 14.06 6.67
CA ASP A 21 6.59 15.48 6.97
C ASP A 21 5.44 15.68 7.98
N SER A 22 5.61 16.70 8.83
CA SER A 22 4.62 17.14 9.81
C SER A 22 3.38 17.75 9.17
N PHE A 23 3.53 18.37 7.99
CA PHE A 23 2.43 18.97 7.26
C PHE A 23 1.74 17.92 6.39
N TYR A 24 0.48 17.62 6.71
CA TYR A 24 -0.25 16.52 6.11
C TYR A 24 -0.35 16.61 4.58
N LYS A 25 -0.44 17.81 3.98
CA LYS A 25 -0.50 17.95 2.51
C LYS A 25 0.79 17.51 1.82
N VAL A 26 1.94 17.80 2.43
CA VAL A 26 3.24 17.34 1.92
C VAL A 26 3.33 15.83 2.04
N SER A 27 2.96 15.28 3.19
CA SER A 27 2.92 13.84 3.43
C SER A 27 1.98 13.12 2.45
N ALA A 28 0.78 13.65 2.24
CA ALA A 28 -0.21 13.10 1.33
C ALA A 28 0.29 13.12 -0.12
N GLU A 29 0.91 14.21 -0.58
CA GLU A 29 1.43 14.25 -1.95
C GLU A 29 2.65 13.37 -2.14
N ALA A 30 3.51 13.25 -1.13
CA ALA A 30 4.62 12.30 -1.15
C ALA A 30 4.13 10.84 -1.29
N LEU A 31 3.02 10.48 -0.62
CA LEU A 31 2.38 9.17 -0.80
C LEU A 31 1.78 9.00 -2.21
N THR A 32 1.21 10.05 -2.80
CA THR A 32 0.78 10.04 -4.22
C THR A 32 1.95 9.71 -5.15
N VAL A 33 3.08 10.40 -4.97
CA VAL A 33 4.29 10.16 -5.76
C VAL A 33 4.81 8.74 -5.54
N THR A 34 4.76 8.25 -4.31
CA THR A 34 5.18 6.88 -3.94
C THR A 34 4.39 5.81 -4.71
N LEU A 35 3.07 5.98 -4.86
CA LEU A 35 2.23 5.08 -5.67
C LEU A 35 2.73 4.97 -7.12
N SER A 36 3.09 6.11 -7.72
CA SER A 36 3.66 6.15 -9.08
C SER A 36 5.04 5.50 -9.13
N LEU A 37 5.86 5.72 -8.11
CA LEU A 37 7.23 5.22 -8.01
C LEU A 37 7.28 3.69 -7.90
N ILE A 38 6.42 3.10 -7.07
CA ILE A 38 6.36 1.64 -6.85
C ILE A 38 6.21 0.88 -8.17
N ARG A 39 5.38 1.40 -9.10
CA ARG A 39 5.14 0.80 -10.42
C ARG A 39 6.36 0.84 -11.34
N VAL A 40 7.31 1.72 -11.07
CA VAL A 40 8.54 1.90 -11.86
C VAL A 40 9.69 1.07 -11.29
N LEU A 41 9.68 0.80 -9.98
CA LEU A 41 10.78 0.14 -9.28
C LEU A 41 10.92 -1.34 -9.64
N ARG A 42 9.82 -2.05 -9.97
CA ARG A 42 9.91 -3.47 -10.36
C ARG A 42 10.15 -3.59 -11.87
N PRO A 43 11.29 -4.14 -12.32
CA PRO A 43 11.55 -4.34 -13.74
C PRO A 43 10.56 -5.36 -14.32
N THR A 44 9.83 -5.00 -15.38
CA THR A 44 8.96 -5.93 -16.13
C THR A 44 9.73 -6.96 -16.95
N HIS A 45 11.05 -6.76 -17.16
CA HIS A 45 11.92 -7.67 -17.88
C HIS A 45 13.22 -7.93 -17.10
N PRO A 46 13.61 -9.20 -16.86
CA PRO A 46 14.84 -9.57 -16.13
C PRO A 46 16.13 -9.02 -16.76
N SER A 47 16.11 -8.82 -18.07
CA SER A 47 17.25 -8.40 -18.88
C SER A 47 17.46 -6.88 -18.97
N ALA A 48 16.61 -6.06 -18.32
CA ALA A 48 16.58 -4.61 -18.56
C ALA A 48 16.97 -3.72 -17.36
N CYS A 49 17.45 -4.26 -16.23
CA CYS A 49 17.84 -3.39 -15.10
C CYS A 49 18.99 -3.93 -14.25
N MET A 50 20.05 -3.12 -14.13
CA MET A 50 21.19 -3.31 -13.22
C MET A 50 20.97 -2.65 -11.85
N LEU A 51 19.76 -2.20 -11.56
CA LEU A 51 19.48 -1.37 -10.38
C LEU A 51 18.93 -2.23 -9.25
N ASP A 52 19.69 -2.34 -8.17
CA ASP A 52 19.22 -3.00 -6.94
C ASP A 52 18.13 -2.12 -6.30
N PHE A 53 16.87 -2.56 -6.40
CA PHE A 53 15.73 -1.85 -5.86
C PHE A 53 15.44 -2.17 -4.39
N THR A 54 16.08 -3.21 -3.84
CA THR A 54 15.92 -3.68 -2.46
C THR A 54 16.02 -2.55 -1.41
N PRO A 55 17.09 -1.72 -1.40
CA PRO A 55 17.21 -0.66 -0.40
C PRO A 55 16.12 0.41 -0.54
N PHE A 56 15.69 0.70 -1.78
CA PHE A 56 14.63 1.67 -2.02
C PHE A 56 13.27 1.17 -1.55
N VAL A 57 12.95 -0.09 -1.84
CA VAL A 57 11.70 -0.71 -1.40
C VAL A 57 11.65 -0.80 0.13
N SER A 58 12.75 -1.15 0.79
CA SER A 58 12.83 -1.20 2.26
C SER A 58 12.59 0.17 2.89
N ALA A 59 13.24 1.23 2.38
CA ALA A 59 13.07 2.59 2.87
C ALA A 59 11.64 3.13 2.67
N ILE A 60 11.06 2.90 1.49
CA ILE A 60 9.68 3.27 1.19
C ILE A 60 8.71 2.51 2.09
N TYR A 61 8.90 1.19 2.25
CA TYR A 61 8.06 0.37 3.11
C TYR A 61 8.09 0.88 4.55
N GLY A 62 9.27 1.19 5.10
CA GLY A 62 9.42 1.74 6.44
C GLY A 62 8.57 3.00 6.65
N ALA A 63 8.72 3.99 5.77
CA ALA A 63 7.99 5.27 5.87
C ALA A 63 6.47 5.10 5.70
N VAL A 64 6.03 4.27 4.76
CA VAL A 64 4.60 4.00 4.55
C VAL A 64 4.01 3.23 5.73
N ALA A 65 4.74 2.26 6.29
CA ALA A 65 4.29 1.47 7.42
C ALA A 65 4.10 2.31 8.69
N GLU A 66 4.95 3.32 8.92
CA GLU A 66 4.75 4.29 10.00
C GLU A 66 3.43 5.05 9.85
N LYS A 67 3.12 5.54 8.65
CA LYS A 67 1.85 6.23 8.38
C LYS A 67 0.64 5.29 8.46
N LEU A 68 0.77 4.03 8.04
CA LEU A 68 -0.29 3.03 8.15
C LEU A 68 -0.65 2.72 9.60
N LYS A 69 0.34 2.69 10.49
CA LYS A 69 0.17 2.42 11.93
C LYS A 69 -0.40 3.62 12.68
N ALA A 70 -0.12 4.85 12.22
CA ALA A 70 -0.56 6.06 12.89
C ALA A 70 -2.09 6.16 12.98
N ALA A 71 -2.60 6.35 14.19
CA ALA A 71 -4.03 6.52 14.45
C ALA A 71 -4.49 7.97 14.31
N ASP A 72 -3.64 8.92 14.71
CA ASP A 72 -3.95 10.35 14.78
C ASP A 72 -3.21 11.14 13.69
N ILE A 73 -3.62 10.88 12.45
CA ILE A 73 -3.17 11.61 11.26
C ILE A 73 -4.37 11.91 10.38
N ASP A 74 -4.19 12.87 9.48
CA ASP A 74 -5.18 13.30 8.52
C ASP A 74 -5.73 12.12 7.68
N GLN A 75 -7.02 12.17 7.38
CA GLN A 75 -7.73 11.12 6.65
C GLN A 75 -7.13 10.88 5.25
N GLU A 76 -6.72 11.95 4.55
CA GLU A 76 -6.11 11.83 3.22
C GLU A 76 -4.79 11.04 3.29
N VAL A 77 -3.98 11.31 4.33
CA VAL A 77 -2.72 10.60 4.56
C VAL A 77 -2.98 9.12 4.88
N LYS A 78 -4.01 8.81 5.70
CA LYS A 78 -4.41 7.43 6.00
C LYS A 78 -4.79 6.68 4.73
N GLU A 79 -5.67 7.26 3.92
CA GLU A 79 -6.16 6.63 2.70
C GLU A 79 -5.01 6.34 1.72
N LYS A 80 -4.14 7.33 1.50
CA LYS A 80 -2.98 7.17 0.63
C LYS A 80 -1.95 6.18 1.18
N ALA A 81 -1.77 6.09 2.50
CA ALA A 81 -0.91 5.09 3.13
C ALA A 81 -1.46 3.67 2.95
N ILE A 82 -2.78 3.48 3.09
CA ILE A 82 -3.45 2.19 2.84
C ILE A 82 -3.29 1.78 1.37
N MET A 83 -3.53 2.70 0.43
CA MET A 83 -3.33 2.42 -1.00
C MET A 83 -1.87 2.08 -1.32
N SER A 84 -0.92 2.83 -0.75
CA SER A 84 0.51 2.61 -0.95
C SER A 84 0.94 1.25 -0.42
N THR A 85 0.44 0.87 0.76
CA THR A 85 0.66 -0.45 1.35
C THR A 85 0.14 -1.56 0.46
N GLY A 86 -1.10 -1.45 -0.04
CA GLY A 86 -1.69 -2.44 -0.94
C GLY A 86 -0.87 -2.62 -2.21
N LEU A 87 -0.41 -1.52 -2.80
CA LEU A 87 0.42 -1.56 -4.00
C LEU A 87 1.83 -2.10 -3.73
N LEU A 88 2.44 -1.77 -2.59
CA LEU A 88 3.73 -2.33 -2.16
C LEU A 88 3.64 -3.85 -2.04
N ILE A 89 2.62 -4.38 -1.35
CA ILE A 89 2.43 -5.82 -1.20
C ILE A 89 2.15 -6.47 -2.57
N ALA A 90 1.31 -5.85 -3.40
CA ALA A 90 1.00 -6.35 -4.73
C ALA A 90 2.23 -6.38 -5.65
N THR A 91 3.19 -5.47 -5.47
CA THR A 91 4.35 -5.34 -6.35
C THR A 91 5.58 -6.05 -5.82
N PHE A 92 5.80 -6.03 -4.51
CA PHE A 92 7.03 -6.49 -3.85
C PHE A 92 6.77 -7.46 -2.69
N GLY A 93 5.59 -8.06 -2.59
CA GLY A 93 5.26 -8.98 -1.48
C GLY A 93 6.13 -10.25 -1.45
N ASP A 94 6.77 -10.61 -2.56
CA ASP A 94 7.82 -11.64 -2.64
C ASP A 94 9.08 -11.22 -1.86
N PHE A 95 9.47 -9.94 -1.95
CA PHE A 95 10.60 -9.37 -1.20
C PHE A 95 10.25 -8.98 0.24
N LEU A 96 8.98 -8.65 0.51
CA LEU A 96 8.50 -8.18 1.82
C LEU A 96 7.86 -9.30 2.66
N SER A 97 8.14 -10.56 2.35
CA SER A 97 7.46 -11.72 2.94
C SER A 97 7.54 -11.75 4.47
N ASP A 98 8.67 -11.36 5.06
CA ASP A 98 8.88 -11.25 6.51
C ASP A 98 8.04 -10.14 7.15
N LYS A 99 7.68 -9.10 6.39
CA LYS A 99 6.88 -7.97 6.85
C LYS A 99 5.38 -8.21 6.75
N LEU A 100 4.93 -9.12 5.87
CA LEU A 100 3.50 -9.39 5.63
C LEU A 100 2.75 -9.79 6.91
N ALA A 101 3.37 -10.60 7.76
CA ALA A 101 2.77 -11.06 9.02
C ALA A 101 2.36 -9.90 9.95
N SER A 102 3.12 -8.80 9.93
CA SER A 102 2.81 -7.60 10.72
C SER A 102 1.88 -6.62 10.00
N CYS A 103 1.89 -6.62 8.67
CA CYS A 103 1.20 -5.63 7.85
C CYS A 103 -0.27 -6.00 7.57
N LEU A 104 -0.53 -7.28 7.27
CA LEU A 104 -1.87 -7.76 6.94
C LEU A 104 -2.89 -7.55 8.08
N PRO A 105 -2.56 -7.81 9.37
CA PRO A 105 -3.47 -7.50 10.47
C PRO A 105 -3.84 -6.02 10.57
N ILE A 106 -2.90 -5.11 10.29
CA ILE A 106 -3.18 -3.67 10.31
C ILE A 106 -4.17 -3.32 9.19
N LEU A 107 -4.01 -3.90 7.99
CA LEU A 107 -5.01 -3.72 6.92
C LEU A 107 -6.38 -4.26 7.34
N LEU A 108 -6.45 -5.40 8.04
CA LEU A 108 -7.72 -5.91 8.57
C LEU A 108 -8.35 -4.94 9.59
N GLU A 109 -7.57 -4.32 10.47
CA GLU A 109 -8.06 -3.28 11.37
C GLU A 109 -8.61 -2.07 10.61
N ARG A 110 -7.91 -1.63 9.55
CA ARG A 110 -8.39 -0.53 8.68
C ARG A 110 -9.63 -0.90 7.89
N LEU A 111 -9.85 -2.17 7.58
CA LEU A 111 -11.07 -2.65 6.94
C LEU A 111 -12.28 -2.56 7.87
N ARG A 112 -12.08 -2.83 9.17
CA ARG A 112 -13.14 -2.77 10.20
C ARG A 112 -13.57 -1.34 10.51
N ASN A 113 -12.69 -0.35 10.28
CA ASN A 113 -12.99 1.05 10.49
C ASN A 113 -13.78 1.65 9.31
N GLU A 114 -14.96 2.19 9.59
CA GLU A 114 -15.88 2.76 8.60
C GLU A 114 -15.25 3.82 7.69
N MET A 115 -14.41 4.70 8.23
CA MET A 115 -13.76 5.79 7.47
C MET A 115 -12.73 5.25 6.47
N THR A 116 -12.03 4.17 6.81
CA THR A 116 -10.96 3.59 5.98
C THR A 116 -11.38 2.33 5.23
N ARG A 117 -12.60 1.85 5.43
CA ARG A 117 -13.11 0.59 4.91
C ARG A 117 -13.01 0.52 3.39
N LEU A 118 -13.58 1.50 2.67
CA LEU A 118 -13.64 1.45 1.21
C LEU A 118 -12.26 1.47 0.56
N VAL A 119 -11.36 2.31 1.05
CA VAL A 119 -9.97 2.37 0.54
C VAL A 119 -9.22 1.06 0.84
N THR A 120 -9.49 0.44 1.99
CA THR A 120 -8.89 -0.85 2.36
C THR A 120 -9.38 -1.97 1.45
N VAL A 121 -10.67 -2.01 1.09
CA VAL A 121 -11.19 -2.96 0.10
C VAL A 121 -10.46 -2.81 -1.23
N LYS A 122 -10.24 -1.58 -1.72
CA LYS A 122 -9.51 -1.33 -2.96
C LYS A 122 -8.04 -1.78 -2.87
N ALA A 123 -7.39 -1.56 -1.72
CA ALA A 123 -6.03 -2.03 -1.47
C ALA A 123 -5.95 -3.57 -1.48
N LEU A 124 -6.87 -4.26 -0.80
CA LEU A 124 -6.95 -5.73 -0.81
C LEU A 124 -7.22 -6.27 -2.21
N LEU A 125 -8.10 -5.65 -2.99
CA LEU A 125 -8.35 -6.02 -4.38
C LEU A 125 -7.06 -5.89 -5.23
N THR A 126 -6.27 -4.85 -4.99
CA THR A 126 -4.97 -4.66 -5.65
C THR A 126 -4.00 -5.79 -5.31
N ILE A 127 -3.97 -6.24 -4.05
CA ILE A 127 -3.13 -7.38 -3.62
C ILE A 127 -3.59 -8.68 -4.27
N VAL A 128 -4.90 -8.98 -4.24
CA VAL A 128 -5.46 -10.22 -4.79
C VAL A 128 -5.24 -10.33 -6.30
N ASN A 129 -5.33 -9.22 -7.02
CA ASN A 129 -5.10 -9.18 -8.48
C ASN A 129 -3.61 -9.19 -8.86
N SER A 130 -2.70 -9.24 -7.90
CA SER A 130 -1.26 -9.31 -8.18
C SER A 130 -0.86 -10.67 -8.77
N PRO A 131 0.11 -10.71 -9.70
CA PRO A 131 0.70 -11.96 -10.17
C PRO A 131 1.51 -12.71 -9.10
N LEU A 132 1.82 -12.07 -7.96
CA LEU A 132 2.68 -12.64 -6.90
C LEU A 132 2.04 -13.75 -6.08
N LYS A 133 0.72 -13.97 -6.18
CA LYS A 133 -0.02 -14.97 -5.38
C LYS A 133 0.30 -14.88 -3.88
N ILE A 134 0.20 -13.67 -3.32
CA ILE A 134 0.49 -13.42 -1.91
C ILE A 134 -0.44 -14.25 -1.02
N ASN A 135 0.13 -14.92 -0.03
CA ASN A 135 -0.66 -15.69 0.93
C ASN A 135 -1.40 -14.73 1.88
N LEU A 136 -2.73 -14.70 1.77
CA LEU A 136 -3.62 -13.89 2.62
C LEU A 136 -4.38 -14.73 3.66
N SER A 137 -4.06 -16.02 3.81
CA SER A 137 -4.80 -16.96 4.68
C SER A 137 -4.90 -16.51 6.14
N THR A 138 -4.00 -15.64 6.60
CA THR A 138 -3.99 -15.09 7.97
C THR A 138 -5.13 -14.10 8.23
N ILE A 139 -5.62 -13.39 7.21
CA ILE A 139 -6.68 -12.39 7.36
C ILE A 139 -7.97 -12.80 6.63
N LEU A 140 -7.88 -13.74 5.69
CA LEU A 140 -9.01 -14.13 4.84
C LEU A 140 -10.26 -14.61 5.64
N PRO A 141 -10.14 -15.38 6.74
CA PRO A 141 -11.28 -15.79 7.55
C PRO A 141 -12.09 -14.62 8.12
N ASP A 142 -11.43 -13.50 8.43
CA ASP A 142 -12.08 -12.29 8.93
C ASP A 142 -12.55 -11.35 7.82
N VAL A 143 -11.78 -11.25 6.73
CA VAL A 143 -12.09 -10.36 5.60
C VAL A 143 -13.35 -10.82 4.88
N LEU A 144 -13.52 -12.12 4.62
CA LEU A 144 -14.64 -12.62 3.82
C LEU A 144 -16.02 -12.33 4.44
N PRO A 145 -16.27 -12.59 5.75
CA PRO A 145 -17.52 -12.22 6.39
C PRO A 145 -17.78 -10.71 6.35
N LEU A 146 -16.76 -9.88 6.61
CA LEU A 146 -16.89 -8.42 6.57
C LEU A 146 -17.32 -7.92 5.19
N LEU A 147 -16.69 -8.42 4.12
CA LEU A 147 -17.07 -8.07 2.76
C LEU A 147 -18.51 -8.52 2.43
N ALA A 148 -18.91 -9.72 2.85
CA ALA A 148 -20.27 -10.22 2.66
C ALA A 148 -21.31 -9.34 3.37
N GLU A 149 -21.02 -8.88 4.59
CA GLU A 149 -21.87 -7.94 5.32
C GLU A 149 -22.00 -6.60 4.60
N PHE A 150 -20.91 -6.05 4.05
CA PHE A 150 -20.93 -4.79 3.31
C PHE A 150 -21.81 -4.88 2.06
N LEU A 151 -21.77 -6.01 1.34
CA LEU A 151 -22.64 -6.25 0.18
C LEU A 151 -24.12 -6.31 0.59
N ARG A 152 -24.46 -7.00 1.70
CA ARG A 152 -25.83 -7.04 2.23
C ARG A 152 -26.36 -5.66 2.63
N LYS A 153 -25.52 -4.81 3.21
CA LYS A 153 -25.88 -3.43 3.56
C LYS A 153 -26.12 -2.58 2.32
N ASN A 154 -25.29 -2.69 1.28
CA ASN A 154 -25.47 -1.98 0.01
C ASN A 154 -26.70 -2.45 -0.78
N GLN A 155 -27.07 -3.74 -0.71
CA GLN A 155 -28.30 -4.24 -1.35
C GLN A 155 -29.59 -3.60 -0.82
N ARG A 156 -29.60 -3.03 0.39
CA ARG A 156 -30.78 -2.31 0.91
C ARG A 156 -31.04 -1.00 0.16
N ALA A 157 -30.01 -0.34 -0.35
CA ALA A 157 -30.14 0.89 -1.15
C ALA A 157 -30.73 0.64 -2.55
N LEU A 158 -30.76 -0.61 -3.01
CA LEU A 158 -31.30 -1.04 -4.32
C LEU A 158 -32.76 -1.56 -4.23
N LYS A 159 -33.40 -1.47 -3.07
CA LYS A 159 -34.80 -1.92 -2.84
C LYS A 159 -35.80 -0.79 -2.59
N GLY A 160 -35.45 0.45 -2.94
CA GLY A 160 -36.31 1.64 -2.81
C GLY A 160 -36.72 2.18 -4.17
#